data_AF-G0MJC5-F1
#
_entry.id   AF-G0MJC5-F1
#
_cell.length_a   1.000
_cell.length_b   1.000
_cell.length_c   1.000
_cell.angle_alpha   90.00
_cell.angle_beta   90.00
_cell.angle_gamma   90.00
#
_symmetry.space_group_name_H-M   'P 1'
#
loop_
_entity.id
_entity.type
_entity.pdbx_description
1 polymer ?
#
loop_
_entity_poly.entity_id
_entity_poly.type
_entity_poly.pdbx_seq_one_letter_code
_entity_poly.pdbx_strand_id
1 'polypeptide(L)' 'MSRVVVLVLLLVLGTLMATSTTNVRKPNELVRSCGTPLLQRVLSICGGPCFGDGELSLVHLGCYTGVTDAQLEVLCCPQQ' A
#
# COMPACT_ATOMS: atom_id res chain seq x y z
N MET A 1 40.83 17.40 -13.01
CA MET A 1 39.79 17.84 -12.05
C MET A 1 38.37 17.49 -12.54
N SER A 2 38.02 17.75 -13.80
CA SER A 2 36.67 17.48 -14.35
C SER A 2 36.22 16.00 -14.31
N ARG A 3 37.11 15.03 -14.59
CA ARG A 3 36.75 13.59 -14.59
C ARG A 3 36.40 13.01 -13.22
N VAL A 4 37.05 13.52 -12.17
CA VAL A 4 36.78 13.07 -10.78
C VAL A 4 35.43 13.60 -10.32
N VAL A 5 35.09 14.84 -10.66
CA VAL A 5 33.79 15.45 -10.35
C VAL A 5 32.66 14.69 -11.04
N VAL A 6 32.84 14.28 -12.31
CA VAL A 6 31.85 13.47 -13.04
C VAL A 6 31.65 12.09 -12.41
N LEU A 7 32.73 11.42 -12.00
CA LEU A 7 32.66 10.11 -11.33
C LEU A 7 31.94 10.19 -9.98
N VAL A 8 32.22 11.24 -9.19
CA VAL A 8 31.55 11.46 -7.90
C VAL A 8 30.07 11.76 -8.11
N LEU A 9 29.72 12.58 -9.12
CA LEU A 9 28.33 12.89 -9.43
C LEU A 9 27.54 11.63 -9.85
N LEU A 10 28.14 10.75 -10.66
CA LEU A 10 27.52 9.49 -11.09
C LEU A 10 27.30 8.50 -9.93
N LEU A 11 28.26 8.43 -9.00
CA LEU A 11 28.12 7.59 -7.80
C LEU A 11 26.99 8.09 -6.88
N VAL A 12 26.83 9.41 -6.74
CA VAL A 12 25.75 10.01 -5.95
C VAL A 12 24.39 9.75 -6.61
N LEU A 13 24.25 9.92 -7.92
CA LEU A 13 23.00 9.61 -8.61
C LEU A 13 22.63 8.11 -8.54
N GLY A 14 23.63 7.22 -8.55
CA GLY A 14 23.40 5.77 -8.47
C GLY A 14 22.86 5.29 -7.12
N THR A 15 23.26 5.91 -6.01
CA THR A 15 22.82 5.49 -4.66
C THR A 15 21.40 5.95 -4.32
N LEU A 16 20.91 7.02 -4.96
CA LEU A 16 19.53 7.50 -4.79
C LEU A 16 18.46 6.53 -5.33
N MET A 17 18.81 5.63 -6.26
CA MET A 17 17.86 4.67 -6.83
C MET A 17 17.74 3.36 -6.01
N ALA A 18 18.58 3.15 -5.00
CA ALA A 18 18.67 1.87 -4.29
C ALA A 18 17.78 1.77 -3.03
N THR A 19 17.08 2.83 -2.63
CA THR A 19 16.31 2.85 -1.37
C THR A 19 14.79 2.77 -1.53
N SER A 20 14.27 2.47 -2.73
CA SER A 20 12.86 2.09 -2.87
C SER A 20 12.66 0.65 -2.40
N THR A 21 12.79 0.42 -1.10
CA THR A 21 12.20 -0.75 -0.45
C THR A 21 10.69 -0.56 -0.50
N THR A 22 10.08 -0.93 -1.64
CA THR A 22 8.65 -1.19 -1.68
C THR A 22 8.42 -2.30 -0.66
N ASN A 23 7.91 -1.93 0.51
CA ASN A 23 7.43 -2.88 1.50
C ASN A 23 6.18 -3.49 0.88
N VAL A 24 6.37 -4.46 -0.02
CA VAL A 24 5.30 -5.12 -0.75
C VAL A 24 4.54 -5.91 0.29
N ARG A 25 3.47 -5.31 0.80
CA ARG A 25 2.56 -5.98 1.71
C ARG A 25 2.06 -7.22 0.99
N LYS A 26 2.17 -8.38 1.64
CA LYS A 26 1.71 -9.62 1.03
C LYS A 26 0.18 -9.55 0.93
N PRO A 27 -0.43 -9.82 -0.23
CA PRO A 27 -1.88 -9.69 -0.40
C PRO A 27 -2.70 -10.60 0.53
N ASN A 28 -2.09 -11.64 1.09
CA ASN A 28 -2.69 -12.58 2.03
C ASN A 28 -2.33 -12.31 3.50
N GLU A 29 -1.65 -11.20 3.80
CA GLU A 29 -1.34 -10.84 5.18
C GLU A 29 -2.61 -10.32 5.88
N LEU A 30 -2.99 -11.02 6.95
CA LEU A 30 -4.13 -10.62 7.77
C LEU A 30 -3.72 -9.44 8.66
N VAL A 31 -4.43 -8.33 8.54
CA VAL A 31 -4.03 -7.08 9.17
C VAL A 31 -5.22 -6.44 9.80
N ARG A 32 -5.03 -6.00 11.06
CA ARG A 32 -6.03 -5.24 11.80
C ARG A 32 -5.78 -3.75 11.64
N SER A 33 -6.80 -3.06 11.16
CA SER A 33 -6.81 -1.61 10.98
C SER A 33 -8.23 -1.11 11.22
N CYS A 34 -8.36 -0.01 11.96
CA CYS A 34 -9.66 0.60 12.30
C CYS A 34 -9.67 2.07 11.88
N GLY A 35 -10.83 2.61 11.49
CA GLY A 35 -10.96 4.04 11.19
C GLY A 35 -10.09 4.51 10.02
N THR A 36 -9.35 5.60 10.21
CA THR A 36 -8.54 6.24 9.16
C THR A 36 -7.49 5.34 8.50
N PRO A 37 -6.68 4.52 9.22
CA PRO A 37 -5.74 3.62 8.57
C PRO A 37 -6.41 2.52 7.73
N LEU A 38 -7.62 2.09 8.07
CA LEU A 38 -8.39 1.17 7.21
C LEU A 38 -8.83 1.89 5.92
N LEU A 39 -9.29 3.13 6.03
CA LEU A 39 -9.68 3.93 4.87
C LEU A 39 -8.50 4.20 3.91
N GLN A 40 -7.33 4.56 4.45
CA GLN A 40 -6.11 4.74 3.64
C GLN A 40 -5.71 3.45 2.92
N ARG A 41 -5.90 2.30 3.58
CA ARG A 41 -5.62 1.00 2.99
C ARG A 41 -6.56 0.68 1.82
N VAL A 42 -7.87 0.93 1.98
CA VAL A 42 -8.84 0.81 0.89
C VAL A 42 -8.44 1.72 -0.28
N LEU A 43 -8.14 2.99 -0.01
CA LEU A 43 -7.72 3.95 -1.03
C LEU A 43 -6.45 3.51 -1.76
N SER A 44 -5.50 2.89 -1.06
CA SER A 44 -4.27 2.37 -1.65
C SER A 44 -4.49 1.15 -2.53
N ILE A 45 -5.43 0.27 -2.18
CA ILE A 45 -5.72 -0.96 -2.93
C ILE A 45 -6.58 -0.64 -4.15
N CYS A 46 -7.60 0.19 -3.95
CA CYS A 46 -8.66 0.40 -4.94
C CYS A 46 -8.54 1.72 -5.71
N GLY A 47 -7.58 2.57 -5.37
CA GLY A 47 -7.44 3.91 -5.99
C GLY A 47 -8.63 4.86 -5.72
N GLY A 48 -9.52 4.52 -4.80
CA GLY A 48 -10.77 5.24 -4.55
C GLY A 48 -11.48 4.78 -3.28
N PRO A 49 -12.63 5.39 -2.94
CA PRO A 49 -13.44 4.95 -1.80
C PRO A 49 -14.01 3.54 -2.03
N CYS A 50 -14.42 2.89 -0.94
CA CYS A 50 -15.09 1.59 -0.98
C CYS A 50 -16.49 1.74 -1.61
N PHE A 51 -16.83 0.91 -2.60
CA PHE A 51 -18.14 0.95 -3.26
C PHE A 51 -18.96 -0.35 -3.10
N GLY A 52 -18.36 -1.39 -2.51
CA GLY A 52 -19.06 -2.67 -2.30
C GLY A 52 -19.93 -2.68 -1.05
N ASP A 53 -20.85 -3.65 -1.00
CA ASP A 53 -21.81 -3.87 0.09
C ASP A 53 -21.16 -4.16 1.45
N GLY A 54 -19.84 -4.34 1.47
CA GLY A 54 -19.05 -4.63 2.65
C GLY A 54 -18.80 -3.44 3.57
N GLU A 55 -19.09 -2.18 3.21
CA GLU A 55 -18.57 -0.99 3.93
C GLU A 55 -18.80 -1.02 5.46
N LEU A 56 -20.03 -1.30 5.90
CA LEU A 56 -20.38 -1.41 7.33
C LEU A 56 -19.73 -2.63 8.00
N SER A 57 -19.62 -3.74 7.26
CA SER A 57 -18.98 -4.96 7.76
C SER A 57 -17.46 -4.81 7.81
N LEU A 58 -16.86 -4.02 6.91
CA LEU A 58 -15.43 -3.84 6.75
C LEU A 58 -14.80 -3.15 7.95
N VAL A 59 -15.50 -2.18 8.53
CA VAL A 59 -15.03 -1.49 9.74
C VAL A 59 -14.96 -2.49 10.90
N HIS A 60 -15.96 -3.36 11.04
CA HIS A 60 -15.97 -4.39 12.07
C HIS A 60 -14.92 -5.49 11.79
N LEU A 61 -14.90 -6.03 10.57
CA LEU A 61 -13.96 -7.06 10.15
C LEU A 61 -12.52 -6.56 10.25
N GLY A 62 -12.23 -5.41 9.67
CA GLY A 62 -10.89 -4.83 9.67
C GLY A 62 -10.40 -4.50 11.08
N CYS A 63 -11.29 -4.08 11.98
CA CYS A 63 -10.90 -3.69 13.34
C CYS A 63 -10.76 -4.87 14.31
N TYR A 64 -11.72 -5.79 14.30
CA TYR A 64 -11.79 -6.87 15.30
C TYR A 64 -11.13 -8.17 14.83
N THR A 65 -11.40 -8.62 13.60
CA THR A 65 -10.85 -9.87 13.09
C THR A 65 -9.54 -9.65 12.35
N GLY A 66 -9.41 -8.54 11.63
CA GLY A 66 -8.38 -8.28 10.63
C GLY A 66 -8.85 -8.76 9.25
N VAL A 67 -8.32 -8.13 8.20
CA VAL A 67 -8.70 -8.43 6.82
C VAL A 67 -7.47 -8.36 5.90
N THR A 68 -7.43 -9.22 4.89
CA THR A 68 -6.35 -9.23 3.89
C THR A 68 -6.61 -8.22 2.78
N ASP A 69 -5.55 -7.84 2.04
CA ASP A 69 -5.71 -6.90 0.92
C ASP A 69 -6.58 -7.51 -0.20
N ALA A 70 -6.45 -8.82 -0.46
CA ALA A 70 -7.29 -9.52 -1.43
C ALA A 70 -8.78 -9.56 -1.02
N GLN A 71 -9.07 -9.70 0.28
CA GLN A 71 -10.44 -9.62 0.79
C GLN A 71 -11.00 -8.18 0.69
N LEU A 72 -10.16 -7.18 1.01
CA LEU A 72 -10.48 -5.76 0.84
C LEU A 72 -10.85 -5.45 -0.61
N GLU A 73 -10.07 -5.93 -1.57
CA GLU A 73 -10.29 -5.75 -3.00
C GLU A 73 -11.64 -6.34 -3.44
N VAL A 74 -11.93 -7.59 -3.07
CA VAL A 74 -13.22 -8.24 -3.40
C VAL A 74 -14.41 -7.54 -2.74
N LEU A 75 -14.26 -7.11 -1.48
CA LEU A 75 -15.35 -6.53 -0.70
C LEU A 75 -15.64 -5.08 -1.04
N CYS A 76 -14.62 -4.28 -1.37
CA CYS A 76 -14.78 -2.86 -1.64
C CYS A 76 -14.77 -2.50 -3.12
N CYS A 77 -14.14 -3.32 -3.96
CA CYS A 77 -13.74 -2.94 -5.31
C CYS A 77 -14.05 -4.06 -6.34
N PRO A 78 -15.29 -4.61 -6.35
CA PRO A 78 -15.63 -5.82 -7.12
C PRO A 78 -15.70 -5.63 -8.65
N GLN A 79 -15.19 -4.54 -9.20
CA GLN A 79 -15.40 -4.10 -10.60
C GLN A 79 -14.15 -3.47 -11.25
N GLN A 80 -12.96 -3.60 -10.66
CA GLN A 80 -11.71 -3.11 -11.26
C GLN A 80 -10.97 -4.17 -12.06
#